data_AF-A0A1B6FXL3-F1
#
_entry.id   AF-A0A1B6FXL3-F1
#
_cell.length_a   1.000
_cell.length_b   1.000
_cell.length_c   1.000
_cell.angle_alpha   90.00
_cell.angle_beta   90.00
_cell.angle_gamma   90.00
#
_symmetry.space_group_name_H-M   'P 1'
#
loop_
_entity.id
_entity.type
_entity.pdbx_description
1 polymer ?
#
loop_
_entity_poly.entity_id
_entity_poly.type
_entity_poly.pdbx_seq_one_letter_code
_entity_poly.pdbx_strand_id
1 'polypeptide(L)'
;MDESCGITEDDGLVYPLYKHFVNANQNSMCILGNMCHSMQFPTFDIQVRFFLKSLTTGFLPKKEDMLQDIKEHAEKKLVDGKPKKLYFITTAEEDADYYGNLAALADIDPLPRVLTKIHARAVSQIYDNFPLFRGDKYKVIDNETFVVSPPA
;
A
#
# COMPACT_ATOMS: atom_id res chain seq x y z
N MET A 1 16.02 9.64 -12.13
CA MET A 1 15.14 9.42 -13.30
C MET A 1 15.32 10.60 -14.23
N ASP A 2 15.18 10.38 -15.53
CA ASP A 2 15.21 11.48 -16.50
C ASP A 2 13.92 12.31 -16.41
N GLU A 3 13.98 13.61 -16.76
CA GLU A 3 12.81 14.50 -16.73
C GLU A 3 11.68 14.01 -17.63
N SER A 4 12.01 13.31 -18.72
CA SER A 4 11.03 12.73 -19.64
C SER A 4 10.12 11.67 -19.00
N CYS A 5 10.50 11.11 -17.85
CA CYS A 5 9.64 10.21 -17.08
C CYS A 5 8.42 10.94 -16.48
N GLY A 6 8.46 12.27 -16.35
CA GLY A 6 7.38 13.05 -15.74
C GLY A 6 7.14 12.72 -14.27
N ILE A 7 8.15 12.26 -13.53
CA ILE A 7 8.07 12.06 -12.08
C ILE A 7 8.98 13.07 -11.39
N THR A 8 8.48 13.64 -10.30
CA THR A 8 9.22 14.52 -9.40
C THR A 8 9.39 13.85 -8.04
N GLU A 9 10.54 14.11 -7.41
CA GLU A 9 10.81 13.74 -6.03
C GLU A 9 11.09 15.02 -5.22
N ASP A 10 10.50 15.11 -4.03
CA ASP A 10 10.61 16.26 -3.14
C ASP A 10 10.48 15.80 -1.67
N ASP A 11 11.60 15.78 -0.95
CA ASP A 11 11.68 15.37 0.47
C ASP A 11 11.06 13.98 0.74
N GLY A 12 11.41 13.02 -0.12
CA GLY A 12 10.93 11.64 -0.07
C GLY A 12 9.50 11.46 -0.60
N LEU A 13 8.82 12.51 -1.06
CA LEU A 13 7.56 12.41 -1.79
C LEU A 13 7.82 12.22 -3.28
N VAL A 14 7.37 11.10 -3.84
CA VAL A 14 7.47 10.81 -5.29
C VAL A 14 6.10 10.96 -5.94
N TYR A 15 5.98 11.80 -6.97
CA TYR A 15 4.70 12.18 -7.56
C TYR A 15 4.82 12.55 -9.06
N PRO A 16 3.72 12.51 -9.85
CA PRO A 16 2.37 12.06 -9.50
C PRO A 16 2.21 10.54 -9.65
N LEU A 17 2.00 9.84 -8.52
CA LEU A 17 1.79 8.40 -8.48
C LEU A 17 0.36 8.05 -8.08
N TYR A 18 -0.44 7.62 -9.04
CA TYR A 18 -1.78 7.10 -8.82
C TYR A 18 -1.71 5.83 -7.98
N LYS A 19 -2.54 5.76 -6.93
CA LYS A 19 -2.54 4.69 -5.92
C LYS A 19 -1.14 4.39 -5.35
N HIS A 20 -0.29 5.41 -5.25
CA HIS A 20 1.08 5.38 -4.71
C HIS A 20 2.15 4.71 -5.59
N PHE A 21 1.80 4.20 -6.78
CA PHE A 21 2.76 3.45 -7.58
C PHE A 21 2.64 3.60 -9.11
N VAL A 22 1.48 3.95 -9.68
CA VAL A 22 1.34 4.11 -11.14
C VAL A 22 1.67 5.54 -11.55
N ASN A 23 2.56 5.74 -12.52
CA ASN A 23 2.88 7.08 -13.01
C ASN A 23 1.69 7.68 -13.79
N ALA A 24 1.04 8.69 -13.24
CA ALA A 24 -0.12 9.34 -13.86
C ALA A 24 0.24 10.15 -15.13
N ASN A 25 1.52 10.46 -15.35
CA ASN A 25 2.00 11.10 -16.57
C ASN A 25 2.35 10.09 -17.66
N GLN A 26 2.68 8.85 -17.30
CA GLN A 26 3.04 7.77 -18.24
C GLN A 26 2.55 6.41 -17.70
N ASN A 27 1.35 6.01 -18.08
CA ASN A 27 0.67 4.83 -17.52
C ASN A 27 1.36 3.49 -17.82
N SER A 28 2.39 3.46 -18.67
CA SER A 28 3.24 2.30 -18.91
C SER A 28 4.38 2.15 -17.90
N MET A 29 4.47 3.03 -16.90
CA MET A 29 5.50 3.04 -15.86
C MET A 29 4.87 2.96 -14.47
N CYS A 30 5.47 2.18 -13.59
CA CYS A 30 5.14 2.17 -12.16
C CYS A 30 6.42 2.16 -11.29
N ILE A 31 6.27 2.54 -10.03
CA ILE A 31 7.32 2.52 -8.99
C ILE A 31 6.79 1.72 -7.80
N LEU A 32 7.32 0.51 -7.61
CA LEU A 32 7.01 -0.33 -6.46
C LEU A 32 7.89 0.05 -5.26
N GLY A 33 7.42 -0.22 -4.04
CA GLY A 33 8.23 0.01 -2.83
C GLY A 33 8.04 1.34 -2.12
N ASN A 34 7.13 2.20 -2.60
CA ASN A 34 6.91 3.50 -1.95
C ASN A 34 6.15 3.40 -0.62
N MET A 35 5.22 2.45 -0.48
CA MET A 35 4.43 2.25 0.73
C MET A 35 5.31 1.87 1.92
N CYS A 36 5.24 2.64 3.01
CA CYS A 36 6.00 2.45 4.23
C CYS A 36 5.15 1.78 5.31
N HIS A 37 5.77 0.98 6.18
CA HIS A 37 5.12 0.25 7.28
C HIS A 37 4.05 -0.79 6.88
N SER A 38 3.73 -0.94 5.59
CA SER A 38 2.86 -2.00 5.09
C SER A 38 3.54 -3.37 5.00
N MET A 39 2.74 -4.42 4.79
CA MET A 39 3.25 -5.76 4.49
C MET A 39 3.89 -5.77 3.09
N GLN A 40 5.22 -5.69 3.00
CA GLN A 40 5.93 -5.50 1.73
C GLN A 40 5.57 -6.53 0.66
N PHE A 41 5.62 -7.83 0.95
CA PHE A 41 5.33 -8.86 -0.07
C PHE A 41 3.87 -8.86 -0.54
N PRO A 42 2.84 -8.84 0.35
CA PRO A 42 1.46 -8.64 -0.07
C PRO A 42 1.24 -7.35 -0.86
N THR A 43 1.85 -6.24 -0.45
CA THR A 43 1.77 -4.95 -1.17
C THR A 43 2.33 -5.10 -2.59
N PHE A 44 3.49 -5.74 -2.78
CA PHE A 44 4.06 -5.95 -4.11
C PHE A 44 3.20 -6.85 -4.97
N ASP A 45 2.68 -7.94 -4.40
CA ASP A 45 1.84 -8.88 -5.14
C ASP A 45 0.59 -8.20 -5.72
N ILE A 46 -0.16 -7.46 -4.89
CA ILE A 46 -1.38 -6.79 -5.38
C ILE A 46 -1.08 -5.64 -6.34
N GLN A 47 0.00 -4.87 -6.10
CA GLN A 47 0.42 -3.80 -7.01
C GLN A 47 0.83 -4.35 -8.38
N VAL A 48 1.62 -5.43 -8.42
CA VAL A 48 2.04 -6.06 -9.67
C VAL A 48 0.82 -6.60 -10.44
N ARG A 49 -0.09 -7.32 -9.77
CA ARG A 49 -1.31 -7.84 -10.41
C ARG A 49 -2.19 -6.72 -10.98
N PHE A 50 -2.37 -5.63 -10.22
CA PHE A 50 -3.08 -4.43 -10.69
C PHE A 50 -2.41 -3.82 -11.93
N PHE A 51 -1.10 -3.63 -11.91
CA PHE A 51 -0.38 -2.98 -13.00
C PHE A 51 -0.39 -3.83 -14.28
N LEU A 52 -0.18 -5.14 -14.16
CA LEU A 52 -0.31 -6.06 -15.30
C LEU A 52 -1.71 -6.02 -15.92
N LYS A 53 -2.77 -5.95 -15.10
CA LYS A 53 -4.14 -5.74 -15.62
C LYS A 53 -4.25 -4.40 -16.35
N SER A 54 -3.66 -3.32 -15.82
CA SER A 54 -3.73 -2.01 -16.48
C SER A 54 -3.04 -1.97 -17.83
N LEU A 55 -1.90 -2.66 -17.98
CA LEU A 55 -1.17 -2.74 -19.23
C LEU A 55 -1.90 -3.56 -20.30
N THR A 56 -2.74 -4.52 -19.88
CA THR A 56 -3.44 -5.44 -20.79
C THR A 56 -4.83 -4.95 -21.18
N THR A 57 -5.53 -4.25 -20.29
CA THR A 57 -6.90 -3.78 -20.55
C THR A 57 -7.03 -2.28 -20.72
N GLY A 58 -6.03 -1.50 -20.27
CA GLY A 58 -6.10 -0.04 -20.28
C GLY A 58 -7.19 0.54 -19.37
N PHE A 59 -7.60 -0.18 -18.32
CA PHE A 59 -8.73 0.22 -17.46
C PHE A 59 -8.48 1.49 -16.62
N LEU A 60 -7.23 1.96 -16.55
CA LEU A 60 -6.88 3.14 -15.76
C LEU A 60 -7.75 4.34 -16.17
N PRO A 61 -8.17 5.16 -15.20
CA PRO A 61 -8.99 6.31 -15.49
C PRO A 61 -8.18 7.38 -16.24
N LYS A 62 -8.83 8.46 -16.65
CA LYS A 62 -8.15 9.57 -17.32
C LYS A 62 -7.15 10.22 -16.38
N LYS A 63 -6.16 10.90 -16.95
CA LYS A 63 -5.10 11.57 -16.20
C LYS A 63 -5.66 12.55 -15.17
N GLU A 64 -6.68 13.31 -15.53
CA GLU A 64 -7.32 14.28 -14.65
C GLU A 64 -7.92 13.62 -13.40
N ASP A 65 -8.56 12.46 -13.57
CA ASP A 65 -9.15 11.71 -12.46
C ASP A 65 -8.05 11.12 -11.55
N MET A 66 -6.95 10.62 -12.14
CA MET A 66 -5.79 10.14 -11.38
C MET A 66 -5.14 11.27 -10.58
N LEU A 67 -4.99 12.45 -11.18
CA LEU A 67 -4.43 13.63 -10.50
C LEU A 67 -5.34 14.14 -9.38
N GLN A 68 -6.66 14.06 -9.57
CA GLN A 68 -7.63 14.40 -8.53
C GLN A 68 -7.55 13.43 -7.35
N ASP A 69 -7.47 12.12 -7.59
CA ASP A 69 -7.26 11.09 -6.55
C ASP A 69 -5.96 11.33 -5.75
N ILE A 70 -4.87 11.64 -6.45
CA ILE A 70 -3.58 11.97 -5.82
C ILE A 70 -3.70 13.21 -4.93
N LYS A 71 -4.41 14.24 -5.41
CA LYS A 71 -4.62 15.49 -4.69
C LYS A 71 -5.44 15.26 -3.41
N GLU A 72 -6.53 14.52 -3.49
CA GLU A 72 -7.38 14.20 -2.34
C GLU A 72 -6.63 13.40 -1.26
N HIS A 73 -5.74 12.49 -1.66
CA HIS A 73 -4.87 11.80 -0.71
C HIS A 73 -3.81 12.72 -0.12
N ALA A 74 -3.23 13.60 -0.94
CA ALA A 74 -2.25 14.59 -0.49
C ALA A 74 -2.85 15.54 0.56
N GLU A 75 -4.08 16.04 0.36
CA GLU A 75 -4.79 16.89 1.31
C GLU A 75 -5.01 16.21 2.69
N LYS A 76 -5.11 14.88 2.71
CA LYS A 76 -5.27 14.10 3.95
C LYS A 76 -3.95 13.83 4.67
N LYS A 77 -2.88 13.55 3.92
CA LYS A 77 -1.60 13.06 4.49
C LYS A 77 -0.51 14.13 4.58
N LEU A 78 -0.52 15.13 3.71
CA LEU A 78 0.41 16.26 3.75
C LEU A 78 -0.18 17.35 4.64
N VAL A 79 0.38 17.47 5.85
CA VAL A 79 0.00 18.49 6.82
C VAL A 79 1.18 19.42 7.03
N ASP A 80 0.92 20.72 7.06
CA ASP A 80 1.95 21.76 7.22
C ASP A 80 2.87 21.46 8.42
N GLY A 81 4.18 21.58 8.18
CA GLY A 81 5.22 21.33 9.18
C GLY A 81 5.52 19.84 9.45
N LYS A 82 4.81 18.89 8.82
CA LYS A 82 5.16 17.46 8.91
C LYS A 82 6.04 17.00 7.73
N PRO A 83 6.91 15.99 7.92
CA PRO A 83 7.71 15.43 6.83
C PRO A 83 6.84 14.88 5.69
N LYS A 84 7.22 15.15 4.42
CA LYS A 84 6.40 14.72 3.26
C LYS A 84 6.35 13.20 3.10
N LYS A 85 7.39 12.48 3.54
CA LYS A 85 7.43 11.01 3.57
C LYS A 85 6.27 10.35 4.32
N LEU A 86 5.56 11.07 5.20
CA LEU A 86 4.34 10.55 5.86
C LEU A 86 3.22 10.23 4.86
N TYR A 87 3.27 10.78 3.64
CA TYR A 87 2.36 10.49 2.54
C TYR A 87 2.19 8.98 2.27
N PHE A 88 3.29 8.23 2.42
CA PHE A 88 3.33 6.79 2.14
C PHE A 88 3.19 5.91 3.38
N ILE A 89 3.03 6.49 4.58
CA ILE A 89 2.84 5.71 5.80
C ILE A 89 1.37 5.35 5.95
N THR A 90 1.10 4.05 6.10
CA THR A 90 -0.23 3.50 6.29
C THR A 90 -0.39 2.77 7.62
N THR A 91 -1.62 2.75 8.14
CA THR A 91 -2.04 1.82 9.19
C THR A 91 -2.45 0.47 8.58
N ALA A 92 -2.59 -0.57 9.41
CA ALA A 92 -3.08 -1.86 8.94
C ALA A 92 -4.53 -1.81 8.39
N GLU A 93 -5.34 -0.85 8.86
CA GLU A 93 -6.68 -0.60 8.33
C GLU A 93 -6.61 0.07 6.96
N GLU A 94 -5.78 1.11 6.82
CA GLU A 94 -5.53 1.76 5.53
C GLU A 94 -4.96 0.79 4.49
N ASP A 95 -4.07 -0.12 4.89
CA ASP A 95 -3.57 -1.21 4.03
C ASP A 95 -4.70 -2.13 3.57
N ALA A 96 -5.61 -2.54 4.48
CA ALA A 96 -6.72 -3.42 4.14
C ALA A 96 -7.67 -2.79 3.11
N ASP A 97 -8.00 -1.51 3.30
CA ASP A 97 -8.82 -0.75 2.36
C ASP A 97 -8.09 -0.54 1.03
N TYR A 98 -6.80 -0.20 1.08
CA TYR A 98 -5.96 -0.03 -0.11
C TYR A 98 -5.94 -1.30 -0.97
N TYR A 99 -5.68 -2.46 -0.37
CA TYR A 99 -5.65 -3.73 -1.10
C TYR A 99 -7.02 -4.11 -1.68
N GLY A 100 -8.09 -3.93 -0.90
CA GLY A 100 -9.46 -4.18 -1.36
C GLY A 100 -9.85 -3.28 -2.53
N ASN A 101 -9.48 -1.99 -2.46
CA ASN A 101 -9.73 -1.03 -3.53
C ASN A 101 -8.95 -1.36 -4.80
N LEU A 102 -7.67 -1.73 -4.71
CA LEU A 102 -6.90 -2.16 -5.88
C LEU A 102 -7.52 -3.41 -6.51
N ALA A 103 -7.90 -4.40 -5.69
CA ALA A 103 -8.51 -5.63 -6.19
C ALA A 103 -9.82 -5.36 -6.94
N ALA A 104 -10.69 -4.53 -6.36
CA ALA A 104 -11.96 -4.15 -6.97
C ALA A 104 -11.79 -3.33 -8.26
N LEU A 105 -10.88 -2.35 -8.26
CA LEU A 105 -10.63 -1.49 -9.44
C LEU A 105 -10.07 -2.27 -10.62
N ALA A 106 -9.16 -3.22 -10.37
CA ALA A 106 -8.55 -4.03 -11.41
C ALA A 106 -9.35 -5.29 -11.76
N ASP A 107 -10.43 -5.59 -11.04
CA ASP A 107 -11.17 -6.85 -11.17
C ASP A 107 -10.21 -8.05 -11.10
N ILE A 108 -9.53 -8.17 -9.96
CA ILE A 108 -8.57 -9.24 -9.62
C ILE A 108 -8.87 -9.81 -8.23
N ASP A 109 -8.36 -11.01 -7.96
CA ASP A 109 -8.58 -11.68 -6.67
C ASP A 109 -8.03 -10.86 -5.49
N PRO A 110 -8.83 -10.64 -4.43
CA PRO A 110 -8.38 -9.88 -3.27
C PRO A 110 -7.34 -10.66 -2.46
N LEU A 111 -6.51 -9.93 -1.70
CA LEU A 111 -5.64 -10.54 -0.70
C LEU A 111 -6.48 -11.10 0.47
N PRO A 112 -6.09 -12.23 1.09
CA PRO A 112 -6.73 -12.72 2.29
C PRO A 112 -6.68 -11.69 3.43
N ARG A 113 -7.84 -11.31 3.99
CA ARG A 113 -7.93 -10.31 5.07
C ARG A 113 -7.20 -10.74 6.34
N VAL A 114 -7.01 -12.05 6.55
CA VAL A 114 -6.21 -12.60 7.65
C VAL A 114 -4.79 -12.02 7.69
N LEU A 115 -4.20 -11.65 6.54
CA LEU A 115 -2.86 -11.08 6.47
C LEU A 115 -2.78 -9.73 7.19
N THR A 116 -3.69 -8.80 6.89
CA THR A 116 -3.72 -7.48 7.55
C THR A 116 -4.06 -7.60 9.04
N LYS A 117 -4.90 -8.57 9.43
CA LYS A 117 -5.19 -8.83 10.85
C LYS A 117 -3.98 -9.36 11.62
N ILE A 118 -3.22 -10.29 11.01
CA ILE A 118 -1.96 -10.78 11.58
C ILE A 118 -0.96 -9.63 11.70
N HIS A 119 -0.82 -8.82 10.64
CA HIS A 119 0.07 -7.66 10.65
C HIS A 119 -0.30 -6.65 11.73
N ALA A 120 -1.57 -6.28 11.85
CA ALA A 120 -2.06 -5.37 12.88
C ALA A 120 -1.69 -5.85 14.29
N ARG A 121 -1.91 -7.15 14.58
CA ARG A 121 -1.51 -7.74 15.85
C ARG A 121 0.01 -7.74 16.04
N ALA A 122 0.77 -8.17 15.03
CA ALA A 122 2.23 -8.24 15.11
C ALA A 122 2.84 -6.85 15.38
N VAL A 123 2.31 -5.81 14.74
CA VAL A 123 2.70 -4.41 15.00
C VAL A 123 2.33 -3.99 16.43
N SER A 124 1.13 -4.35 16.93
CA SER A 124 0.76 -4.06 18.31
C SER A 124 1.76 -4.65 19.31
N GLN A 125 2.18 -5.91 19.09
CA GLN A 125 3.13 -6.59 19.98
C GLN A 125 4.49 -5.90 20.06
N ILE A 126 4.94 -5.21 19.01
CA ILE A 126 6.17 -4.42 19.05
C ILE A 126 6.08 -3.34 20.14
N TYR A 127 4.91 -2.73 20.32
CA TYR A 127 4.68 -1.70 21.34
C TYR A 127 4.30 -2.29 22.69
N ASP A 128 3.44 -3.31 22.69
CA ASP A 128 2.87 -3.88 23.91
C ASP A 128 3.87 -4.79 24.66
N ASN A 129 4.76 -5.47 23.93
CA ASN A 129 5.68 -6.47 24.47
C ASN A 129 7.00 -6.55 23.67
N PHE A 130 7.70 -5.42 23.56
CA PHE A 130 8.94 -5.31 22.79
C PHE A 130 10.01 -6.40 23.05
N PRO A 131 10.20 -6.93 24.28
CA PRO A 131 11.17 -8.01 24.49
C PRO A 131 10.76 -9.35 23.87
N LEU A 132 9.46 -9.62 23.75
CA LEU A 132 8.92 -10.92 23.38
C LEU A 132 7.99 -10.89 22.15
N PHE A 133 7.89 -9.77 21.43
CA PHE A 133 6.97 -9.64 20.29
C PHE A 133 7.20 -10.67 19.18
N ARG A 134 8.41 -11.24 19.09
CA ARG A 134 8.77 -12.32 18.15
C ARG A 134 8.42 -13.71 18.66
N GLY A 135 7.89 -13.83 19.87
CA GLY A 135 7.53 -15.10 20.50
C GLY A 135 6.17 -15.64 20.04
N ASP A 136 5.29 -14.78 19.54
CA ASP A 136 3.96 -15.17 19.05
C ASP A 136 4.09 -16.09 17.82
N LYS A 137 3.44 -17.25 17.88
CA LYS A 137 3.29 -18.18 16.75
C LYS A 137 1.90 -18.07 16.17
N TYR A 138 1.82 -17.72 14.89
CA TYR A 138 0.57 -17.51 14.17
C TYR A 138 0.22 -18.75 13.34
N LYS A 139 -1.04 -19.20 13.41
CA LYS A 139 -1.58 -20.23 12.52
C LYS A 139 -2.83 -19.69 11.82
N VAL A 140 -2.73 -19.55 10.50
CA VAL A 140 -3.87 -19.20 9.63
C VAL A 140 -4.86 -20.37 9.61
N ILE A 141 -6.14 -20.06 9.80
CA ILE A 141 -7.24 -21.03 9.74
C ILE A 141 -7.98 -20.90 8.41
N ASP A 142 -8.29 -19.67 8.00
CA ASP A 142 -8.93 -19.34 6.73
C ASP A 142 -8.56 -17.91 6.29
N ASN A 143 -9.24 -17.38 5.26
CA ASN A 143 -8.98 -16.04 4.71
C ASN A 143 -9.29 -14.89 5.67
N GLU A 144 -9.94 -15.15 6.81
CA GLU A 144 -10.39 -14.17 7.79
C GLU A 144 -9.82 -14.39 9.18
N THR A 145 -9.48 -15.62 9.54
CA THR A 145 -9.21 -16.02 10.93
C THR A 145 -7.86 -16.70 11.12
N PHE A 146 -7.26 -16.46 12.28
CA PHE A 146 -6.01 -17.05 12.73
C PHE A 146 -6.06 -17.28 14.24
N VAL A 147 -5.21 -18.18 14.72
CA VAL A 147 -4.97 -18.38 16.15
C VAL A 147 -3.52 -18.04 16.49
N VAL A 148 -3.29 -17.63 17.74
CA VAL A 148 -1.96 -17.26 18.24
C VAL A 148 -1.62 -18.10 19.44
N SER A 149 -0.39 -18.63 19.46
CA SER A 149 0.24 -19.21 20.64
C SER A 149 1.31 -18.23 21.13
N PRO A 150 1.15 -17.59 22.30
CA PRO A 150 2.16 -16.68 22.85
C PRO A 150 3.44 -17.44 23.23
N PRO A 151 4.57 -16.74 23.46
CA PRO A 151 5.76 -17.37 24.00
C PRO A 151 5.47 -18.04 25.35
N ALA A 152 6.12 -19.18 25.58
CA ALA A 152 6.06 -19.92 26.85
C ALA A 152 6.73 -19.17 28.00
#